data_AF-A0A535EXJ3-F1
#
_entry.id   AF-A0A535EXJ3-F1
#
_cell.length_a   1.000
_cell.length_b   1.000
_cell.length_c   1.000
_cell.angle_alpha   90.00
_cell.angle_beta   90.00
_cell.angle_gamma   90.00
#
_symmetry.space_group_name_H-M   'P 1'
#
loop_
_entity.id
_entity.type
_entity.pdbx_description
1 polymer ?
#
loop_
_entity_poly.entity_id
_entity_poly.type
_entity_poly.pdbx_seq_one_letter_code
_entity_poly.pdbx_strand_id
1 'polypeptide(L)'
;MPGEVTLAHQLGKDFMPVTGGSQVAYVLLEAKPTELMAQVRMPLNFALVLDHSGSMKGAKLKNVKEAVKMVIDRLEPTDYISVVIFDDTCQVIIPSMPARDPVGMKAAIDRIRDAGGTTMSLGMIQGLNELRRWNIPNAVNRMILLTDGVTYGDTDRCRQLARDASAAGISIYPLGIGQDWDESLLDTIGEMSGGMPAEFIRNPADAMAIFEQQVQSAVAVAVRNASLILRLPQGVTPKKAVKVLPIIQDLGPSVLSDRQVVIHLGDLEKDNAQSVLVELMIDPRPAGL
;
A
#
# COMPACT_ATOMS: atom_id res chain seq x y z
N MET A 1 12.65 7.53 -14.29
CA MET A 1 13.39 8.02 -15.48
C MET A 1 12.58 7.72 -16.75
N PRO A 2 12.85 8.35 -17.92
CA PRO A 2 12.18 7.96 -19.16
C PRO A 2 12.40 6.46 -19.43
N GLY A 3 11.34 5.71 -19.71
CA GLY A 3 11.43 4.29 -20.09
C GLY A 3 11.25 3.25 -18.97
N GLU A 4 10.89 3.66 -17.75
CA GLU A 4 10.58 2.70 -16.66
C GLU A 4 9.13 2.19 -16.69
N VAL A 5 8.21 2.99 -17.25
CA VAL A 5 6.77 2.72 -17.28
C VAL A 5 6.26 2.83 -18.71
N THR A 6 5.43 1.87 -19.11
CA THR A 6 4.60 1.95 -20.31
C THR A 6 3.24 2.51 -19.93
N LEU A 7 2.78 3.54 -20.66
CA LEU A 7 1.45 4.12 -20.50
C LEU A 7 0.64 3.84 -21.77
N ALA A 8 -0.46 3.10 -21.62
CA ALA A 8 -1.45 2.89 -22.67
C ALA A 8 -2.71 3.73 -22.36
N HIS A 9 -3.48 4.03 -23.40
CA HIS A 9 -4.76 4.72 -23.24
C HIS A 9 -5.82 4.16 -24.19
N GLN A 10 -7.08 4.25 -23.76
CA GLN A 10 -8.24 3.93 -24.57
C GLN A 10 -9.29 5.02 -24.36
N LEU A 11 -9.80 5.57 -25.47
CA LEU A 11 -10.90 6.54 -25.45
C LEU A 11 -12.24 5.80 -25.49
N GLY A 12 -13.23 6.32 -24.76
CA GLY A 12 -14.60 5.80 -24.85
C GLY A 12 -15.25 6.07 -26.21
N LYS A 13 -14.76 7.08 -26.95
CA LYS A 13 -15.20 7.47 -28.29
C LYS A 13 -14.01 8.05 -29.07
N ASP A 14 -13.92 7.73 -30.36
CA ASP A 14 -12.88 8.27 -31.24
C ASP A 14 -13.20 9.69 -31.74
N PHE A 15 -14.48 10.07 -31.72
CA PHE A 15 -14.96 11.39 -32.12
C PHE A 15 -16.16 11.82 -31.29
N MET A 16 -16.38 13.13 -31.20
CA MET A 16 -17.52 13.73 -30.52
C MET A 16 -18.33 14.53 -31.54
N PRO A 17 -19.68 14.38 -31.58
CA PRO A 17 -20.50 15.18 -32.47
C PRO A 17 -20.45 16.67 -32.08
N VAL A 18 -20.64 17.57 -33.05
CA VAL A 18 -20.76 18.99 -32.77
C VAL A 18 -22.12 19.26 -32.14
N THR A 19 -22.12 19.72 -30.89
CA THR A 19 -23.33 20.05 -30.12
C THR A 19 -23.23 21.45 -29.54
N GLY A 20 -24.37 22.08 -29.27
CA GLY A 20 -24.42 23.38 -28.60
C GLY A 20 -24.16 23.33 -27.09
N GLY A 21 -24.14 22.14 -26.49
CA GLY A 21 -23.87 21.93 -25.06
C GLY A 21 -22.62 21.09 -24.82
N SER A 22 -22.08 21.17 -23.60
CA SER A 22 -20.93 20.37 -23.18
C SER A 22 -21.25 18.87 -23.21
N GLN A 23 -20.23 18.06 -23.46
CA GLN A 23 -20.37 16.61 -23.61
C GLN A 23 -19.43 15.86 -22.68
N VAL A 24 -19.80 14.62 -22.33
CA VAL A 24 -18.98 13.74 -21.50
C VAL A 24 -18.14 12.81 -22.38
N ALA A 25 -16.86 12.67 -22.02
CA ALA A 25 -15.95 11.70 -22.60
C ALA A 25 -15.25 10.92 -21.49
N TYR A 26 -14.79 9.71 -21.82
CA TYR A 26 -14.06 8.84 -20.91
C TYR A 26 -12.70 8.51 -21.52
N VAL A 27 -11.66 8.50 -20.68
CA VAL A 27 -10.35 7.96 -21.03
C VAL A 27 -9.93 6.95 -19.97
N LEU A 28 -9.61 5.73 -20.41
CA LEU A 28 -8.95 4.73 -19.61
C LEU A 28 -7.45 4.87 -19.82
N LEU A 29 -6.69 5.01 -18.74
CA LEU A 29 -5.23 5.09 -18.73
C LEU A 29 -4.71 3.85 -18.00
N GLU A 30 -3.77 3.13 -18.61
CA GLU A 30 -3.16 1.94 -18.03
C GLU A 30 -1.65 2.13 -17.93
N ALA A 31 -1.11 1.99 -16.72
CA ALA A 31 0.31 2.11 -16.42
C ALA A 31 0.86 0.76 -15.95
N LYS A 32 1.97 0.33 -16.55
CA LYS A 32 2.70 -0.89 -16.17
C LYS A 32 4.20 -0.70 -16.27
N PRO A 33 5.02 -1.41 -15.47
CA PRO A 33 6.48 -1.41 -15.67
C PRO A 33 6.85 -1.84 -17.09
N THR A 34 7.97 -1.33 -17.61
CA THR A 34 8.55 -1.89 -18.85
C THR A 34 9.11 -3.29 -18.59
N GLU A 35 9.24 -4.10 -19.65
CA GLU A 35 9.83 -5.45 -19.54
C GLU A 35 11.23 -5.44 -18.91
N LEU A 36 12.01 -4.38 -19.15
CA LEU A 36 13.33 -4.19 -18.53
C LEU A 36 13.21 -4.01 -17.02
N MET A 37 12.30 -3.15 -16.56
CA MET A 37 12.08 -2.94 -15.12
C MET A 37 11.51 -4.19 -14.47
N ALA A 38 10.70 -4.97 -15.19
CA ALA A 38 10.11 -6.18 -14.65
C ALA A 38 11.17 -7.25 -14.27
N GLN A 39 12.37 -7.20 -14.85
CA GLN A 39 13.46 -8.11 -14.51
C GLN A 39 14.28 -7.68 -13.29
N VAL A 40 14.16 -6.43 -12.85
CA VAL A 40 14.90 -5.91 -11.70
C VAL A 40 14.25 -6.41 -10.40
N ARG A 41 15.05 -6.87 -9.45
CA ARG A 41 14.62 -7.12 -8.07
C ARG A 41 15.11 -5.98 -7.20
N MET A 42 14.19 -5.30 -6.53
CA MET A 42 14.52 -4.29 -5.53
C MET A 42 14.70 -4.95 -4.16
N PRO A 43 15.67 -4.52 -3.34
CA PRO A 43 15.76 -4.98 -1.96
C PRO A 43 14.48 -4.67 -1.18
N LEU A 44 14.07 -5.55 -0.29
CA LEU A 44 12.92 -5.29 0.59
C LEU A 44 13.40 -4.67 1.89
N ASN A 45 12.60 -3.74 2.44
CA ASN A 45 12.75 -3.22 3.78
C ASN A 45 11.40 -3.31 4.48
N PHE A 46 11.24 -4.35 5.32
CA PHE A 46 9.99 -4.61 6.02
C PHE A 46 10.03 -4.15 7.48
N ALA A 47 8.92 -3.57 7.92
CA ALA A 47 8.54 -3.54 9.33
C ALA A 47 7.26 -4.34 9.52
N LEU A 48 7.35 -5.45 10.24
CA LEU A 48 6.18 -6.20 10.69
C LEU A 48 5.77 -5.61 12.05
N VAL A 49 4.66 -4.90 12.07
CA VAL A 49 4.11 -4.25 13.26
C VAL A 49 2.88 -5.05 13.70
N LEU A 50 3.04 -5.81 14.78
CA LEU A 50 2.13 -6.88 15.14
C LEU A 50 1.45 -6.59 16.48
N ASP A 51 0.14 -6.58 16.48
CA ASP A 51 -0.65 -6.59 17.71
C ASP A 51 -0.39 -7.91 18.46
N HIS A 52 -0.10 -7.82 19.75
CA HIS A 52 -0.02 -8.97 20.65
C HIS A 52 -0.90 -8.81 21.89
N SER A 53 -1.93 -7.97 21.81
CA SER A 53 -2.96 -7.79 22.83
C SER A 53 -3.57 -9.12 23.31
N GLY A 54 -4.22 -9.11 24.47
CA GLY A 54 -4.82 -10.32 25.03
C GLY A 54 -5.80 -11.07 24.10
N SER A 55 -6.41 -10.38 23.13
CA SER A 55 -7.30 -10.96 22.10
C SER A 55 -6.55 -11.82 21.07
N MET A 56 -5.25 -11.59 20.90
CA MET A 56 -4.37 -12.37 20.02
C MET A 56 -3.99 -13.74 20.58
N LYS A 57 -4.39 -14.08 21.81
CA LYS A 57 -4.01 -15.33 22.47
C LYS A 57 -4.38 -16.59 21.67
N GLY A 58 -3.57 -17.63 21.84
CA GLY A 58 -3.87 -18.97 21.32
C GLY A 58 -3.58 -19.07 19.82
N ALA A 59 -4.60 -19.44 19.03
CA ALA A 59 -4.41 -19.75 17.61
C ALA A 59 -4.03 -18.53 16.76
N LYS A 60 -4.53 -17.33 17.09
CA LYS A 60 -4.20 -16.08 16.35
C LYS A 60 -2.70 -15.81 16.38
N LEU A 61 -2.13 -15.60 17.58
CA LEU A 61 -0.70 -15.34 17.76
C LEU A 61 0.16 -16.51 17.25
N LYS A 62 -0.27 -17.76 17.44
CA LYS A 62 0.46 -18.91 16.90
C LYS A 62 0.59 -18.83 15.37
N ASN A 63 -0.51 -18.59 14.65
CA ASN A 63 -0.48 -18.52 13.19
C ASN A 63 0.25 -17.28 12.68
N VAL A 64 0.12 -16.14 13.36
CA VAL A 64 0.91 -14.93 13.04
C VAL A 64 2.41 -15.20 13.19
N LYS A 65 2.84 -15.88 14.27
CA LYS A 65 4.25 -16.26 14.45
C LYS A 65 4.74 -17.16 13.32
N GLU A 66 3.98 -18.15 12.90
CA GLU A 66 4.35 -19.02 11.77
C GLU A 66 4.37 -18.25 10.44
N ALA A 67 3.43 -17.34 10.21
CA ALA A 67 3.43 -16.47 9.04
C ALA A 67 4.67 -15.56 9.01
N VAL A 68 5.06 -14.95 10.13
CA VAL A 68 6.27 -14.13 10.25
C VAL A 68 7.53 -14.95 9.99
N LYS A 69 7.62 -16.18 10.51
CA LYS A 69 8.74 -17.08 10.24
C LYS A 69 8.83 -17.43 8.74
N MET A 70 7.69 -17.61 8.08
CA MET A 70 7.63 -17.81 6.63
C MET A 70 8.11 -16.56 5.88
N VAL A 71 7.74 -15.35 6.31
CA VAL A 71 8.31 -14.11 5.73
C VAL A 71 9.82 -14.14 5.83
N ILE A 72 10.37 -14.44 7.02
CA ILE A 72 11.83 -14.53 7.24
C ILE A 72 12.49 -15.52 6.28
N ASP A 73 11.84 -16.66 5.97
CA ASP A 73 12.36 -17.67 5.03
C ASP A 73 12.37 -17.20 3.56
N ARG A 74 11.55 -16.22 3.21
CA ARG A 74 11.44 -15.70 1.84
C ARG A 74 12.37 -14.52 1.57
N LEU A 75 12.99 -13.95 2.61
CA LEU A 75 13.89 -12.81 2.46
C LEU A 75 15.26 -13.23 1.93
N GLU A 76 15.83 -12.38 1.07
CA GLU A 76 17.22 -12.49 0.64
C GLU A 76 18.16 -11.81 1.64
N PRO A 77 19.45 -12.20 1.71
CA PRO A 77 20.44 -11.58 2.60
C PRO A 77 20.67 -10.07 2.40
N THR A 78 20.16 -9.51 1.29
CA THR A 78 20.17 -8.08 0.95
C THR A 78 18.92 -7.35 1.43
N ASP A 79 17.87 -8.07 1.82
CA ASP A 79 16.65 -7.51 2.36
C ASP A 79 16.81 -7.21 3.85
N TYR A 80 16.01 -6.27 4.34
CA TYR A 80 15.97 -5.82 5.72
C TYR A 80 14.62 -6.11 6.33
N ILE A 81 14.64 -6.51 7.59
CA ILE A 81 13.44 -6.78 8.37
C ILE A 81 13.59 -6.21 9.78
N SER A 82 12.48 -5.67 10.27
CA SER A 82 12.26 -5.40 11.68
C SER A 82 10.92 -6.00 12.10
N VAL A 83 10.84 -6.40 13.36
CA VAL A 83 9.61 -6.89 13.97
C VAL A 83 9.36 -6.14 15.25
N VAL A 84 8.23 -5.45 15.26
CA VAL A 84 7.73 -4.63 16.35
C VAL A 84 6.44 -5.28 16.84
N ILE A 85 6.33 -5.46 18.14
CA ILE A 85 5.07 -5.84 18.78
C ILE A 85 4.52 -4.66 19.56
N PHE A 86 3.20 -4.51 19.57
CA PHE A 86 2.54 -3.47 20.32
C PHE A 86 1.30 -3.99 21.05
N ASP A 87 1.07 -3.40 22.21
CA ASP A 87 -0.10 -3.53 23.06
C ASP A 87 -0.48 -2.12 23.57
N ASP A 88 -0.57 -1.91 24.89
CA ASP A 88 -0.53 -0.58 25.51
C ASP A 88 0.89 0.03 25.59
N THR A 89 1.90 -0.76 25.23
CA THR A 89 3.30 -0.41 25.06
C THR A 89 3.80 -0.84 23.68
N CYS A 90 5.09 -0.63 23.39
CA CYS A 90 5.70 -1.02 22.13
C CYS A 90 7.10 -1.58 22.36
N GLN A 91 7.43 -2.70 21.72
CA GLN A 91 8.69 -3.40 21.87
C GLN A 91 9.24 -3.84 20.51
N VAL A 92 10.55 -3.65 20.32
CA VAL A 92 11.27 -4.13 19.13
C VAL A 92 11.82 -5.53 19.42
N ILE A 93 11.25 -6.54 18.76
CA ILE A 93 11.68 -7.94 18.89
C ILE A 93 12.86 -8.22 17.98
N ILE A 94 12.83 -7.67 16.77
CA ILE A 94 13.93 -7.70 15.81
C ILE A 94 14.18 -6.26 15.38
N PRO A 95 15.31 -5.64 15.76
CA PRO A 95 15.68 -4.32 15.25
C PRO A 95 15.96 -4.42 13.75
N SER A 96 15.77 -3.32 13.01
CA SER A 96 16.00 -3.30 11.56
C SER A 96 17.41 -3.75 11.24
N MET A 97 17.51 -4.90 10.56
CA MET A 97 18.77 -5.56 10.21
C MET A 97 18.63 -6.37 8.92
N PRO A 98 19.74 -6.63 8.20
CA PRO A 98 19.73 -7.55 7.06
C PRO A 98 19.26 -8.96 7.45
N ALA A 99 18.52 -9.63 6.57
CA ALA A 99 18.00 -10.98 6.75
C ALA A 99 19.09 -12.08 6.59
N ARG A 100 20.14 -12.00 7.41
CA ARG A 100 21.31 -12.91 7.35
C ARG A 100 21.33 -13.99 8.44
N ASP A 101 20.49 -13.85 9.46
CA ASP A 101 20.37 -14.82 10.55
C ASP A 101 18.91 -15.26 10.73
N PRO A 102 18.35 -16.03 9.78
CA PRO A 102 16.97 -16.49 9.87
C PRO A 102 16.74 -17.36 11.12
N VAL A 103 17.75 -18.11 11.59
CA VAL A 103 17.62 -18.96 12.78
C VAL A 103 17.44 -18.12 14.04
N GLY A 104 18.30 -17.13 14.27
CA GLY A 104 18.18 -16.22 15.41
C GLY A 104 16.92 -15.38 15.37
N MET A 105 16.53 -14.90 14.18
CA MET A 105 15.28 -14.15 13.99
C MET A 105 14.06 -14.98 14.39
N LYS A 106 13.93 -16.21 13.88
CA LYS A 106 12.80 -17.09 14.24
C LYS A 106 12.77 -17.42 15.73
N ALA A 107 13.93 -17.63 16.34
CA ALA A 107 14.04 -17.85 17.78
C ALA A 107 13.58 -16.63 18.61
N ALA A 108 13.77 -15.40 18.10
CA ALA A 108 13.23 -14.19 18.72
C ALA A 108 11.70 -14.15 18.61
N ILE A 109 11.13 -14.49 17.43
CA ILE A 109 9.68 -14.59 17.22
C ILE A 109 9.04 -15.59 18.18
N ASP A 110 9.69 -16.73 18.43
CA ASP A 110 9.18 -17.75 19.34
C ASP A 110 8.98 -17.27 20.78
N ARG A 111 9.66 -16.20 21.19
CA ARG A 111 9.55 -15.62 22.54
C ARG A 111 8.37 -14.67 22.71
N ILE A 112 7.72 -14.25 21.61
CA ILE A 112 6.55 -13.37 21.67
C ILE A 112 5.41 -14.09 22.40
N ARG A 113 4.80 -13.37 23.35
CA ARG A 113 3.65 -13.77 24.16
C ARG A 113 2.61 -12.66 24.11
N ASP A 114 1.34 -13.03 24.27
CA ASP A 114 0.25 -12.07 24.38
C ASP A 114 0.36 -11.26 25.68
N ALA A 115 0.06 -9.96 25.62
CA ALA A 115 -0.01 -9.07 26.77
C ALA A 115 -0.88 -7.84 26.48
N GLY A 116 -1.41 -7.21 27.54
CA GLY A 116 -1.87 -5.82 27.47
C GLY A 116 -3.13 -5.51 26.63
N GLY A 117 -3.30 -4.21 26.39
CA GLY A 117 -4.35 -3.60 25.56
C GLY A 117 -3.88 -3.33 24.13
N THR A 118 -4.46 -2.34 23.43
CA THR A 118 -4.11 -2.04 22.02
C THR A 118 -3.98 -0.53 21.79
N THR A 119 -2.78 -0.07 21.46
CA THR A 119 -2.47 1.31 21.06
C THR A 119 -1.68 1.32 19.75
N MET A 120 -2.41 1.33 18.64
CA MET A 120 -1.86 1.12 17.29
C MET A 120 -0.83 2.17 16.89
N SER A 121 -1.02 3.43 17.30
CA SER A 121 -0.10 4.50 16.94
C SER A 121 1.32 4.28 17.48
N LEU A 122 1.49 3.61 18.64
CA LEU A 122 2.81 3.29 19.19
C LEU A 122 3.57 2.29 18.31
N GLY A 123 2.87 1.25 17.84
CA GLY A 123 3.41 0.28 16.89
C GLY A 123 3.82 0.95 15.57
N MET A 124 2.93 1.78 15.00
CA MET A 124 3.21 2.51 13.75
C MET A 124 4.42 3.44 13.88
N ILE A 125 4.54 4.20 14.97
CA ILE A 125 5.69 5.08 15.20
C ILE A 125 7.00 4.27 15.19
N GLN A 126 7.04 3.18 15.97
CA GLN A 126 8.26 2.38 16.06
C GLN A 126 8.58 1.67 14.74
N GLY A 127 7.57 1.14 14.04
CA GLY A 127 7.76 0.54 12.71
C GLY A 127 8.30 1.54 11.68
N LEU A 128 7.79 2.77 11.67
CA LEU A 128 8.31 3.84 10.80
C LEU A 128 9.76 4.21 11.17
N ASN A 129 10.10 4.23 12.47
CA ASN A 129 11.47 4.48 12.91
C ASN A 129 12.42 3.38 12.44
N GLU A 130 12.03 2.10 12.54
CA GLU A 130 12.84 0.98 12.07
C GLU A 130 13.01 0.97 10.54
N LEU A 131 11.98 1.33 9.77
CA LEU A 131 12.06 1.47 8.32
C LEU A 131 13.01 2.61 7.90
N ARG A 132 13.04 3.71 8.65
CA ARG A 132 13.92 4.87 8.39
C ARG A 132 15.33 4.72 8.93
N ARG A 133 15.61 3.64 9.69
CA ARG A 133 16.90 3.43 10.36
C ARG A 133 18.07 3.31 9.38
N TRP A 134 17.81 2.76 8.20
CA TRP A 134 18.81 2.57 7.15
C TRP A 134 18.35 3.25 5.86
N ASN A 135 19.27 3.95 5.21
CA ASN A 135 19.05 4.40 3.83
C ASN A 135 19.43 3.26 2.88
N ILE A 136 18.47 2.42 2.52
CA ILE A 136 18.68 1.29 1.61
C ILE A 136 18.30 1.74 0.19
N PRO A 137 19.29 1.91 -0.71
CA PRO A 137 19.02 2.43 -2.05
C PRO A 137 18.02 1.57 -2.80
N ASN A 138 17.02 2.22 -3.40
CA ASN A 138 15.98 1.59 -4.21
C ASN A 138 15.13 0.53 -3.49
N ALA A 139 15.16 0.46 -2.16
CA ALA A 139 14.38 -0.54 -1.44
C ALA A 139 12.88 -0.28 -1.50
N VAL A 140 12.10 -1.36 -1.54
CA VAL A 140 10.66 -1.32 -1.30
C VAL A 140 10.46 -1.22 0.22
N ASN A 141 10.07 -0.03 0.70
CA ASN A 141 9.81 0.19 2.13
C ASN A 141 8.35 -0.10 2.43
N ARG A 142 8.09 -1.17 3.18
CA ARG A 142 6.72 -1.61 3.45
C ARG A 142 6.53 -1.93 4.93
N MET A 143 5.47 -1.37 5.50
CA MET A 143 4.98 -1.77 6.81
C MET A 143 3.82 -2.74 6.63
N ILE A 144 3.89 -3.90 7.28
CA ILE A 144 2.72 -4.79 7.44
C ILE A 144 2.20 -4.55 8.86
N LEU A 145 1.02 -3.96 8.97
CA LEU A 145 0.38 -3.62 10.24
C LEU A 145 -0.72 -4.63 10.53
N LEU A 146 -0.54 -5.51 11.51
CA LEU A 146 -1.55 -6.50 11.89
C LEU A 146 -2.23 -6.11 13.20
N THR A 147 -3.55 -6.10 13.21
CA THR A 147 -4.38 -5.85 14.42
C THR A 147 -5.60 -6.76 14.44
N ASP A 148 -6.05 -7.13 15.64
CA ASP A 148 -7.32 -7.85 15.85
C ASP A 148 -8.37 -7.05 16.61
N GLY A 149 -8.02 -5.79 16.94
CA GLY A 149 -8.80 -4.89 17.77
C GLY A 149 -8.93 -3.48 17.20
N VAL A 150 -9.73 -2.68 17.89
CA VAL A 150 -9.86 -1.23 17.69
C VAL A 150 -8.86 -0.51 18.60
N THR A 151 -8.29 0.57 18.08
CA THR A 151 -7.44 1.47 18.87
C THR A 151 -8.26 2.60 19.47
N TYR A 152 -8.05 2.93 20.74
CA TYR A 152 -8.86 3.92 21.46
C TYR A 152 -8.12 5.24 21.65
N GLY A 153 -8.66 6.32 21.08
CA GLY A 153 -8.17 7.69 21.34
C GLY A 153 -6.96 8.14 20.51
N ASP A 154 -6.48 7.35 19.55
CA ASP A 154 -5.32 7.68 18.70
C ASP A 154 -5.57 7.53 17.19
N THR A 155 -6.83 7.42 16.76
CA THR A 155 -7.22 7.26 15.33
C THR A 155 -6.68 8.39 14.44
N ASP A 156 -6.81 9.65 14.87
CA ASP A 156 -6.28 10.81 14.13
C ASP A 156 -4.75 10.80 14.05
N ARG A 157 -4.09 10.25 15.08
CA ARG A 157 -2.64 10.06 15.08
C ARG A 157 -2.24 9.00 14.07
N CYS A 158 -2.95 7.89 13.98
CA CYS A 158 -2.71 6.86 12.95
C CYS A 158 -2.87 7.43 11.54
N ARG A 159 -3.91 8.25 11.29
CA ARG A 159 -4.09 8.94 9.99
C ARG A 159 -2.93 9.89 9.67
N GLN A 160 -2.41 10.61 10.66
CA GLN A 160 -1.24 11.46 10.46
C GLN A 160 0.01 10.63 10.15
N LEU A 161 0.24 9.54 10.87
CA LEU A 161 1.38 8.64 10.63
C LEU A 161 1.32 8.00 9.24
N ALA A 162 0.13 7.69 8.73
CA ALA A 162 -0.05 7.20 7.37
C ALA A 162 0.40 8.25 6.33
N ARG A 163 0.05 9.53 6.52
CA ARG A 163 0.55 10.62 5.65
C ARG A 163 2.06 10.77 5.72
N ASP A 164 2.62 10.70 6.93
CA ASP A 164 4.07 10.80 7.14
C ASP A 164 4.81 9.60 6.52
N ALA A 165 4.18 8.42 6.48
CA ALA A 165 4.69 7.24 5.79
C ALA A 165 4.73 7.46 4.27
N SER A 166 3.61 7.91 3.68
CA SER A 166 3.52 8.24 2.26
C SER A 166 4.57 9.28 1.84
N ALA A 167 4.72 10.37 2.62
CA ALA A 167 5.72 11.39 2.36
C ALA A 167 7.17 10.87 2.44
N ALA A 168 7.40 9.78 3.18
CA ALA A 168 8.69 9.10 3.28
C ALA A 168 8.86 7.96 2.24
N GLY A 169 7.89 7.76 1.34
CA GLY A 169 7.88 6.64 0.38
C GLY A 169 7.77 5.27 1.07
N ILE A 170 6.98 5.20 2.14
CA ILE A 170 6.68 4.00 2.91
C ILE A 170 5.19 3.69 2.75
N SER A 171 4.88 2.53 2.16
CA SER A 171 3.51 2.03 2.06
C SER A 171 3.16 1.17 3.26
N ILE A 172 1.94 1.34 3.79
CA ILE A 172 1.40 0.54 4.90
C ILE A 172 0.33 -0.41 4.34
N TYR A 173 0.44 -1.68 4.72
CA TYR A 173 -0.49 -2.75 4.35
C TYR A 173 -1.14 -3.28 5.63
N PRO A 174 -2.35 -2.80 5.97
CA PRO A 174 -3.07 -3.23 7.15
C PRO A 174 -3.68 -4.62 6.97
N LEU A 175 -3.55 -5.46 8.00
CA LEU A 175 -4.15 -6.78 8.09
C LEU A 175 -5.05 -6.83 9.32
N GLY A 176 -6.35 -7.01 9.11
CA GLY A 176 -7.31 -7.23 10.18
C GLY A 176 -7.50 -8.74 10.42
N ILE A 177 -7.46 -9.21 11.66
CA ILE A 177 -7.73 -10.62 12.00
C ILE A 177 -8.96 -10.75 12.91
N GLY A 178 -9.88 -11.65 12.57
CA GLY A 178 -11.16 -11.76 13.29
C GLY A 178 -12.12 -10.61 12.99
N GLN A 179 -13.08 -10.32 13.87
CA GLN A 179 -14.19 -9.41 13.53
C GLN A 179 -14.15 -8.06 14.27
N ASP A 180 -13.19 -7.87 15.18
CA ASP A 180 -13.24 -6.81 16.20
C ASP A 180 -12.29 -5.64 15.91
N TRP A 181 -11.97 -5.37 14.64
CA TRP A 181 -11.09 -4.28 14.21
C TRP A 181 -11.84 -3.19 13.44
N ASP A 182 -11.28 -1.98 13.43
CA ASP A 182 -11.86 -0.81 12.75
C ASP A 182 -11.50 -0.81 11.26
N GLU A 183 -12.38 -1.39 10.45
CA GLU A 183 -12.21 -1.48 9.00
C GLU A 183 -12.02 -0.12 8.34
N SER A 184 -12.84 0.86 8.73
CA SER A 184 -12.77 2.20 8.17
C SER A 184 -11.43 2.86 8.44
N LEU A 185 -10.90 2.71 9.65
CA LEU A 185 -9.58 3.25 10.01
C LEU A 185 -8.46 2.54 9.25
N LEU A 186 -8.47 1.21 9.18
CA LEU A 186 -7.41 0.47 8.49
C LEU A 186 -7.39 0.77 6.99
N ASP A 187 -8.55 0.78 6.33
CA ASP A 187 -8.64 1.18 4.92
C ASP A 187 -8.05 2.57 4.71
N THR A 188 -8.44 3.52 5.56
CA THR A 188 -7.91 4.89 5.52
C THR A 188 -6.38 4.92 5.69
N ILE A 189 -5.81 4.14 6.62
CA ILE A 189 -4.35 4.06 6.83
C ILE A 189 -3.65 3.52 5.58
N GLY A 190 -4.17 2.42 5.02
CA GLY A 190 -3.64 1.80 3.81
C GLY A 190 -3.61 2.78 2.65
N GLU A 191 -4.75 3.39 2.34
CA GLU A 191 -4.89 4.36 1.25
C GLU A 191 -4.01 5.60 1.42
N MET A 192 -4.05 6.22 2.62
CA MET A 192 -3.30 7.46 2.88
C MET A 192 -1.78 7.26 2.87
N SER A 193 -1.31 6.04 3.14
CA SER A 193 0.11 5.70 3.08
C SER A 193 0.62 5.39 1.67
N GLY A 194 -0.26 5.32 0.66
CA GLY A 194 0.09 4.81 -0.68
C GLY A 194 0.25 3.28 -0.72
N GLY A 195 -0.31 2.58 0.26
CA GLY A 195 -0.50 1.13 0.25
C GLY A 195 -1.87 0.75 -0.31
N MET A 196 -2.42 -0.34 0.22
CA MET A 196 -3.73 -0.88 -0.16
C MET A 196 -4.69 -0.86 1.03
N PRO A 197 -6.02 -0.86 0.80
CA PRO A 197 -7.01 -1.09 1.86
C PRO A 197 -6.74 -2.36 2.66
N ALA A 198 -7.39 -2.47 3.82
CA ALA A 198 -7.15 -3.56 4.75
C ALA A 198 -7.49 -4.92 4.13
N GLU A 199 -6.63 -5.91 4.35
CA GLU A 199 -6.91 -7.30 3.98
C GLU A 199 -7.38 -8.08 5.22
N PHE A 200 -8.45 -8.86 5.04
CA PHE A 200 -9.13 -9.53 6.16
C PHE A 200 -8.73 -11.01 6.30
N ILE A 201 -8.07 -11.33 7.42
CA ILE A 201 -7.80 -12.69 7.88
C ILE A 201 -9.03 -13.22 8.64
N ARG A 202 -9.96 -13.87 7.91
CA ARG A 202 -11.19 -14.47 8.47
C ARG A 202 -10.89 -15.59 9.46
N ASN A 203 -10.09 -16.56 9.03
CA ASN A 203 -9.61 -17.64 9.88
C ASN A 203 -8.13 -17.41 10.17
N PRO A 204 -7.68 -17.52 11.45
CA PRO A 204 -6.27 -17.44 11.77
C PRO A 204 -5.36 -18.34 10.93
N ALA A 205 -5.85 -19.47 10.42
CA ALA A 205 -5.10 -20.35 9.53
C ALA A 205 -4.74 -19.70 8.17
N ASP A 206 -5.51 -18.69 7.72
CA ASP A 206 -5.30 -17.99 6.46
C ASP A 206 -4.17 -16.95 6.54
N ALA A 207 -3.70 -16.63 7.76
CA ALA A 207 -2.64 -15.65 7.98
C ALA A 207 -1.38 -15.98 7.17
N MET A 208 -1.01 -17.25 7.07
CA MET A 208 0.17 -17.67 6.30
C MET A 208 0.05 -17.30 4.81
N ALA A 209 -1.10 -17.58 4.19
CA ALA A 209 -1.33 -17.29 2.78
C ALA A 209 -1.36 -15.78 2.51
N ILE A 210 -2.00 -15.00 3.40
CA ILE A 210 -2.08 -13.54 3.27
C ILE A 210 -0.70 -12.90 3.42
N PHE A 211 0.10 -13.28 4.42
CA PHE A 211 1.48 -12.79 4.53
C PHE A 211 2.33 -13.21 3.32
N GLU A 212 2.14 -14.41 2.78
CA GLU A 212 2.85 -14.86 1.58
C GLU A 212 2.52 -13.98 0.38
N GLN A 213 1.25 -13.65 0.18
CA GLN A 213 0.80 -12.71 -0.86
C GLN A 213 1.42 -11.32 -0.66
N GLN A 214 1.52 -10.82 0.57
CA GLN A 214 2.13 -9.52 0.86
C GLN A 214 3.64 -9.49 0.58
N VAL A 215 4.35 -10.60 0.80
CA VAL A 215 5.77 -10.70 0.42
C VAL A 215 5.93 -10.82 -1.09
N GLN A 216 5.11 -11.65 -1.75
CA GLN A 216 5.17 -11.83 -3.20
C GLN A 216 4.89 -10.52 -3.94
N SER A 217 3.89 -9.74 -3.52
CA SER A 217 3.60 -8.44 -4.12
C SER A 217 4.74 -7.44 -3.90
N ALA A 218 5.42 -7.47 -2.74
CA ALA A 218 6.59 -6.63 -2.50
C ALA A 218 7.77 -7.00 -3.42
N VAL A 219 8.04 -8.30 -3.59
CA VAL A 219 9.06 -8.80 -4.53
C VAL A 219 8.73 -8.44 -5.97
N ALA A 220 7.44 -8.39 -6.31
CA ALA A 220 6.95 -8.04 -7.63
C ALA A 220 7.06 -6.55 -7.95
N VAL A 221 7.33 -5.65 -6.98
CA VAL A 221 7.48 -4.22 -7.25
C VAL A 221 8.67 -3.97 -8.18
N ALA A 222 8.40 -3.30 -9.30
CA ALA A 222 9.39 -2.94 -10.33
C ALA A 222 9.54 -1.42 -10.48
N VAL A 223 8.54 -0.63 -10.08
CA VAL A 223 8.62 0.84 -10.03
C VAL A 223 7.99 1.30 -8.72
N ARG A 224 8.66 2.19 -7.99
CA ARG A 224 8.19 2.69 -6.69
C ARG A 224 7.52 4.05 -6.83
N ASN A 225 6.49 4.31 -6.02
CA ASN A 225 5.89 5.63 -5.83
C ASN A 225 5.54 6.37 -7.15
N ALA A 226 4.99 5.64 -8.12
CA ALA A 226 4.61 6.21 -9.41
C ALA A 226 3.45 7.21 -9.25
N SER A 227 3.49 8.28 -10.04
CA SER A 227 2.41 9.26 -10.15
C SER A 227 2.01 9.45 -11.60
N LEU A 228 0.71 9.47 -11.87
CA LEU A 228 0.14 9.76 -13.18
C LEU A 228 -0.35 11.21 -13.21
N ILE A 229 0.12 11.96 -14.20
CA ILE A 229 -0.27 13.35 -14.41
C ILE A 229 -0.90 13.50 -15.79
N LEU A 230 -2.23 13.68 -15.83
CA LEU A 230 -2.97 13.99 -17.05
C LEU A 230 -3.12 15.52 -17.15
N ARG A 231 -2.63 16.12 -18.24
CA ARG A 231 -2.80 17.55 -18.53
C ARG A 231 -3.81 17.71 -19.64
N LEU A 232 -4.84 18.52 -19.41
CA LEU A 232 -5.97 18.67 -20.30
C LEU A 232 -5.85 19.95 -21.15
N PRO A 233 -6.27 19.91 -22.42
CA PRO A 233 -6.34 21.11 -23.26
C PRO A 233 -7.42 22.07 -22.76
N GLN A 234 -7.43 23.30 -23.28
CA GLN A 234 -8.45 24.29 -22.94
C GLN A 234 -9.86 23.79 -23.29
N GLY A 235 -10.85 24.04 -22.44
CA GLY A 235 -12.24 23.61 -22.64
C GLY A 235 -12.47 22.11 -22.41
N VAL A 236 -11.52 21.43 -21.75
CA VAL A 236 -11.71 20.07 -21.23
C VAL A 236 -11.42 20.10 -19.74
N THR A 237 -12.43 19.75 -18.95
CA THR A 237 -12.34 19.74 -17.48
C THR A 237 -12.56 18.32 -16.96
N PRO A 238 -11.81 17.86 -15.95
CA PRO A 238 -12.03 16.55 -15.38
C PRO A 238 -13.21 16.61 -14.39
N LYS A 239 -14.05 15.57 -14.41
CA LYS A 239 -15.21 15.44 -13.51
C LYS A 239 -15.03 14.35 -12.48
N LYS A 240 -14.40 13.25 -12.86
CA LYS A 240 -14.19 12.10 -11.98
C LYS A 240 -12.93 11.34 -12.37
N ALA A 241 -12.24 10.77 -11.39
CA ALA A 241 -11.17 9.81 -11.61
C ALA A 241 -11.37 8.60 -10.69
N VAL A 242 -11.31 7.41 -11.27
CA VAL A 242 -11.53 6.14 -10.58
C VAL A 242 -10.39 5.20 -10.93
N LYS A 243 -9.67 4.70 -9.94
CA LYS A 243 -8.78 3.55 -10.15
C LYS A 243 -9.68 2.33 -10.34
N VAL A 244 -9.47 1.58 -11.41
CA VAL A 244 -10.27 0.39 -11.76
C VAL A 244 -9.49 -0.91 -11.62
N LEU A 245 -8.16 -0.84 -11.69
CA LEU A 245 -7.26 -1.96 -11.39
C LEU A 245 -6.13 -1.48 -10.44
N PRO A 246 -5.70 -2.34 -9.51
CA PRO A 246 -6.18 -3.70 -9.27
C PRO A 246 -7.53 -3.76 -8.53
N ILE A 247 -7.92 -2.67 -7.88
CA ILE A 247 -9.20 -2.52 -7.17
C ILE A 247 -9.94 -1.28 -7.65
N ILE A 248 -11.27 -1.31 -7.53
CA ILE A 248 -12.10 -0.15 -7.82
C ILE A 248 -12.03 0.82 -6.64
N GLN A 249 -11.51 2.02 -6.86
CA GLN A 249 -11.38 3.06 -5.86
C GLN A 249 -11.73 4.42 -6.46
N ASP A 250 -12.68 5.12 -5.84
CA ASP A 250 -12.99 6.52 -6.17
C ASP A 250 -11.90 7.42 -5.59
N LEU A 251 -11.18 8.13 -6.44
CA LEU A 251 -10.05 8.96 -6.02
C LEU A 251 -10.49 10.33 -5.48
N GLY A 252 -11.79 10.64 -5.57
CA GLY A 252 -12.37 11.87 -5.06
C GLY A 252 -11.94 13.12 -5.82
N PRO A 253 -12.36 14.31 -5.34
CA PRO A 253 -12.08 15.58 -6.03
C PRO A 253 -10.66 16.11 -5.80
N SER A 254 -9.93 15.61 -4.79
CA SER A 254 -8.58 16.11 -4.43
C SER A 254 -7.53 15.86 -5.51
N VAL A 255 -7.73 14.83 -6.35
CA VAL A 255 -6.87 14.52 -7.50
C VAL A 255 -7.18 15.38 -8.72
N LEU A 256 -8.24 16.18 -8.67
CA LEU A 256 -8.74 16.97 -9.80
C LEU A 256 -8.35 18.46 -9.64
N SER A 257 -8.01 19.08 -10.76
CA SER A 257 -7.82 20.51 -10.90
C SER A 257 -8.42 20.95 -12.24
N ASP A 258 -8.60 22.26 -12.46
CA ASP A 258 -9.30 22.81 -13.62
C ASP A 258 -8.87 22.18 -14.97
N ARG A 259 -7.57 21.92 -15.13
CA ARG A 259 -6.99 21.34 -16.35
C ARG A 259 -6.00 20.21 -16.10
N GLN A 260 -6.06 19.59 -14.93
CA GLN A 260 -5.09 18.56 -14.56
C GLN A 260 -5.73 17.50 -13.68
N VAL A 261 -5.29 16.26 -13.85
CA VAL A 261 -5.56 15.16 -12.93
C VAL A 261 -4.22 14.63 -12.45
N VAL A 262 -4.00 14.58 -11.13
CA VAL A 262 -2.77 14.10 -10.51
C VAL A 262 -3.11 12.94 -9.58
N ILE A 263 -2.64 11.75 -9.92
CA ILE A 263 -2.98 10.52 -9.23
C ILE A 263 -1.70 9.85 -8.76
N HIS A 264 -1.65 9.53 -7.47
CA HIS A 264 -0.62 8.67 -6.93
C HIS A 264 -1.00 7.21 -7.23
N LEU A 265 -0.24 6.58 -8.12
CA LEU A 265 -0.44 5.17 -8.46
C LEU A 265 0.16 4.24 -7.40
N GLY A 266 1.16 4.71 -6.66
CA GLY A 266 1.91 3.91 -5.70
C GLY A 266 2.94 3.04 -6.39
N ASP A 267 3.22 1.88 -5.80
CA ASP A 267 4.13 0.91 -6.39
C ASP A 267 3.49 0.19 -7.58
N LEU A 268 4.26 -0.03 -8.65
CA LEU A 268 3.85 -0.81 -9.81
C LEU A 268 4.54 -2.17 -9.78
N GLU A 269 3.75 -3.22 -9.88
CA GLU A 269 4.21 -4.61 -9.88
C GLU A 269 4.44 -5.12 -11.31
N LYS A 270 5.33 -6.09 -11.46
CA LYS A 270 5.77 -6.69 -12.74
C LYS A 270 4.62 -7.09 -13.65
N ASP A 271 3.63 -7.77 -13.08
CA ASP A 271 2.56 -8.44 -13.83
C ASP A 271 1.18 -7.78 -13.64
N ASN A 272 1.10 -6.75 -12.77
CA ASN A 272 -0.16 -6.08 -12.45
C ASN A 272 -0.14 -4.63 -12.93
N ALA A 273 -0.99 -4.34 -13.92
CA ALA A 273 -1.20 -2.98 -14.39
C ALA A 273 -2.06 -2.18 -13.39
N GLN A 274 -1.78 -0.88 -13.28
CA GLN A 274 -2.66 0.08 -12.62
C GLN A 274 -3.47 0.81 -13.68
N SER A 275 -4.79 0.74 -13.58
CA SER A 275 -5.68 1.36 -14.55
C SER A 275 -6.57 2.40 -13.90
N VAL A 276 -6.71 3.55 -14.55
CA VAL A 276 -7.51 4.69 -14.09
C VAL A 276 -8.47 5.09 -15.20
N LEU A 277 -9.76 5.14 -14.87
CA LEU A 277 -10.80 5.74 -15.70
C LEU A 277 -11.00 7.20 -15.30
N VAL A 278 -10.87 8.12 -16.25
CA VAL A 278 -11.12 9.55 -16.04
C VAL A 278 -12.34 9.97 -16.88
N GLU A 279 -13.33 10.54 -16.21
CA GLU A 279 -14.47 11.20 -16.83
C GLU A 279 -14.12 12.68 -17.07
N LEU A 280 -14.33 13.13 -18.30
CA LEU A 280 -14.02 14.46 -18.78
C LEU A 280 -15.30 15.14 -19.28
N MET A 281 -15.41 16.43 -19.02
CA MET A 281 -16.41 17.31 -19.61
C MET A 281 -15.74 18.20 -20.64
N ILE A 282 -16.27 18.18 -21.87
CA ILE A 282 -15.75 18.87 -23.04
C ILE A 282 -16.73 19.98 -23.42
N ASP A 283 -16.25 21.21 -23.49
CA ASP A 283 -17.04 22.36 -23.92
C ASP A 283 -17.41 22.27 -25.41
N PRO A 284 -18.50 22.95 -25.85
CA PRO A 284 -18.86 23.03 -27.26
C PRO A 284 -17.69 23.49 -28.14
N ARG A 285 -17.48 22.79 -29.26
CA ARG A 285 -16.44 23.12 -30.25
C ARG A 285 -16.99 23.08 -31.68
N PRO A 286 -16.47 23.92 -32.58
CA PRO A 286 -16.82 23.85 -34.00
C PRO A 286 -16.28 22.54 -34.62
N ALA A 287 -16.83 22.16 -35.78
CA ALA A 287 -16.37 21.00 -36.54
C ALA A 287 -14.91 21.17 -37.00
N GLY A 288 -14.15 20.06 -37.03
CA GLY A 288 -12.80 20.02 -37.61
C GLY A 288 -11.65 20.35 -36.65
N LEU A 289 -11.92 20.36 -35.34
CA LEU A 289 -10.93 20.43 -34.26
C LEU A 289 -10.82 19.11 -33.49
#